data_AF-A0A838XIK0-F1
#
_entry.id   AF-A0A838XIK0-F1
#
_cell.length_a   1.000
_cell.length_b   1.000
_cell.length_c   1.000
_cell.angle_alpha   90.00
_cell.angle_beta   90.00
_cell.angle_gamma   90.00
#
_symmetry.space_group_name_H-M   'P 1'
#
loop_
_entity.id
_entity.type
_entity.pdbx_description
1 polymer ?
#
loop_
_entity_poly.entity_id
_entity_poly.type
_entity_poly.pdbx_seq_one_letter_code
_entity_poly.pdbx_strand_id
1 'polypeptide(L)'
;MSTRDSVGFAAIVGGLAGAALASRRGTHAVVASSVAGGAALAASEAVARARQGKDEIPALWQRIAVSAALAAPLGWTAERAGAGPRAISTVTGAAIGALGLRPQKVVMGPVVGAAVGQALHRGGASGALAATVTVVAQRSLSALIFRDPQVSLLAERARAADLPFVVPRPARSRFVGTDYVRALAEELGGTYTADHPDTGIVASLDALTGPDFDPQHVDPLVREFYEHTTRFALDIVPRWRAWVRPGYLLYRRLVARPLGQASMPMNQREAQRGIRSRIDTISGVDGTVSVRGWIRSFADDDEPIMLGIYTTYAHEGAGYVSVGFPLPEGSFTATLRPRSRPDGGLALTSRVDDGQAGHYLSYVDTVADELTTLSVPGFEEELDVFVRDGALRAEHAFRLFGFGFLVLDYRITRRS
;
A
#
# COMPACT_ATOMS: atom_id res chain seq x y z
N MET A 1 -15.94 14.49 -5.27
CA MET A 1 -17.12 14.89 -4.46
C MET A 1 -17.19 16.40 -4.47
N SER A 2 -18.35 17.01 -4.79
CA SER A 2 -18.45 18.48 -4.83
C SER A 2 -18.27 19.09 -3.44
N THR A 3 -17.77 20.32 -3.34
CA THR A 3 -17.66 21.05 -2.06
C THR A 3 -19.01 21.07 -1.33
N ARG A 4 -20.12 21.20 -2.07
CA ARG A 4 -21.47 21.16 -1.49
C ARG A 4 -21.80 19.81 -0.86
N ASP A 5 -21.46 18.71 -1.53
CA ASP A 5 -21.69 17.36 -1.01
C ASP A 5 -20.85 17.11 0.26
N SER A 6 -19.61 17.61 0.28
CA SER A 6 -18.72 17.48 1.45
C SER A 6 -19.27 18.22 2.68
N VAL A 7 -19.77 19.44 2.49
CA VAL A 7 -20.36 20.25 3.55
C VAL A 7 -21.68 19.62 4.04
N GLY A 8 -22.50 19.11 3.12
CA GLY A 8 -23.72 18.37 3.46
C GLY A 8 -23.45 17.12 4.30
N PHE A 9 -22.46 16.32 3.90
CA PHE A 9 -22.02 15.16 4.67
C PHE A 9 -21.53 15.56 6.06
N ALA A 10 -20.70 16.59 6.16
CA ALA A 10 -20.21 17.12 7.44
C ALA A 10 -21.37 17.59 8.33
N ALA A 11 -22.39 18.26 7.77
CA ALA A 11 -23.57 18.69 8.53
C ALA A 11 -24.31 17.49 9.16
N ILE A 12 -24.54 16.43 8.39
CA ILE A 12 -25.23 15.21 8.86
C ILE A 12 -24.44 14.55 9.99
N VAL A 13 -23.13 14.34 9.77
CA VAL A 13 -22.23 13.73 10.77
C VAL A 13 -22.20 14.55 12.06
N GLY A 14 -22.11 15.88 11.95
CA GLY A 14 -22.09 16.79 13.08
C GLY A 14 -23.40 16.76 13.87
N GLY A 15 -24.55 16.68 13.19
CA GLY A 15 -25.85 16.61 13.85
C GLY A 15 -26.06 15.30 14.61
N LEU A 16 -25.70 14.17 14.01
CA LEU A 16 -25.73 12.87 14.69
C LEU A 16 -24.83 12.86 15.92
N ALA A 17 -23.63 13.44 15.82
CA ALA A 17 -22.71 13.55 16.95
C ALA A 17 -23.28 14.42 18.08
N GLY A 18 -23.84 15.58 17.74
CA GLY A 18 -24.46 16.49 18.70
C GLY A 18 -25.64 15.85 19.44
N ALA A 19 -26.50 15.11 18.72
CA ALA A 19 -27.59 14.35 19.31
C ALA A 19 -27.09 13.25 20.28
N ALA A 20 -26.06 12.50 19.88
CA ALA A 20 -25.48 11.43 20.69
C ALA A 20 -24.87 11.98 21.99
N LEU A 21 -24.12 13.08 21.91
CA LEU A 21 -23.49 13.74 23.05
C LEU A 21 -24.49 14.32 24.05
N ALA A 22 -25.63 14.85 23.57
CA ALA A 22 -26.68 15.43 24.42
C ALA A 22 -27.74 14.44 24.88
N SER A 23 -27.62 13.16 24.54
CA SER A 23 -28.65 12.12 24.78
C SER A 23 -29.11 11.96 26.23
N ARG A 24 -28.29 12.37 27.22
CA ARG A 24 -28.63 12.36 28.66
C ARG A 24 -29.31 13.64 29.16
N ARG A 25 -29.51 14.67 28.32
CA ARG A 25 -29.93 16.04 28.72
C ARG A 25 -31.37 16.42 28.30
N GLY A 26 -32.16 15.45 27.84
CA GLY A 26 -33.56 15.65 27.41
C GLY A 26 -33.73 16.08 25.95
N THR A 27 -34.95 15.96 25.42
CA THR A 27 -35.25 16.07 23.97
C THR A 27 -34.89 17.44 23.38
N HIS A 28 -35.17 18.54 24.11
CA HIS A 28 -34.83 19.88 23.64
C HIS A 28 -33.32 20.08 23.50
N ALA A 29 -32.54 19.58 24.46
CA ALA A 29 -31.09 19.65 24.40
C ALA A 29 -30.51 18.80 23.25
N VAL A 30 -31.13 17.64 22.95
CA VAL A 30 -30.76 16.79 21.82
C VAL A 30 -30.99 17.50 20.48
N VAL A 31 -32.17 18.11 20.29
CA VAL A 31 -32.49 18.84 19.06
C VAL A 31 -31.55 20.04 18.89
N ALA A 32 -31.38 20.85 19.93
CA ALA A 32 -30.49 22.01 19.90
C ALA A 32 -29.03 21.60 19.60
N SER A 33 -28.54 20.54 20.25
CA SER A 33 -27.16 20.07 20.05
C SER A 33 -26.97 19.43 18.67
N SER A 34 -27.99 18.79 18.11
CA SER A 34 -27.96 18.27 16.74
C SER A 34 -27.82 19.41 15.73
N VAL A 35 -28.65 20.45 15.83
CA VAL A 35 -28.56 21.62 14.95
C VAL A 35 -27.20 22.32 15.09
N ALA A 36 -26.76 22.57 16.33
CA ALA A 36 -25.48 23.21 16.59
C ALA A 36 -24.29 22.37 16.09
N GLY A 37 -24.30 21.05 16.33
CA GLY A 37 -23.25 20.14 15.87
C GLY A 37 -23.17 20.07 14.35
N GLY A 38 -24.32 20.02 13.67
CA GLY A 38 -24.38 20.04 12.21
C GLY A 38 -23.86 21.34 11.62
N ALA A 39 -24.31 22.49 12.15
CA ALA A 39 -23.83 23.81 11.71
C ALA A 39 -22.32 23.98 11.94
N ALA A 40 -21.82 23.57 13.11
CA ALA A 40 -20.40 23.67 13.44
C ALA A 40 -19.54 22.81 12.49
N LEU A 41 -19.89 21.54 12.27
CA LEU A 41 -19.09 20.66 11.42
C LEU A 41 -19.18 21.06 9.94
N ALA A 42 -20.34 21.55 9.48
CA ALA A 42 -20.51 22.11 8.13
C ALA A 42 -19.65 23.36 7.90
N ALA A 43 -19.68 24.32 8.83
CA ALA A 43 -18.86 25.53 8.76
C ALA A 43 -17.37 25.20 8.77
N SER A 44 -16.98 24.25 9.61
CA SER A 44 -15.60 23.77 9.70
C SER A 44 -15.13 23.09 8.40
N GLU A 45 -15.99 22.32 7.72
CA GLU A 45 -15.67 21.74 6.41
C GLU A 45 -15.55 22.83 5.35
N ALA A 46 -16.47 23.80 5.33
CA ALA A 46 -16.42 24.91 4.38
C ALA A 46 -15.11 25.71 4.50
N VAL A 47 -14.67 26.00 5.73
CA VAL A 47 -13.38 26.68 5.99
C VAL A 47 -12.21 25.80 5.56
N ALA A 48 -12.24 24.50 5.86
CA ALA A 48 -11.17 23.59 5.46
C ALA A 48 -11.03 23.51 3.94
N ARG A 49 -12.15 23.44 3.20
CA ARG A 49 -12.16 23.43 1.73
C ARG A 49 -11.74 24.75 1.11
N ALA A 50 -12.15 25.87 1.69
CA ALA A 50 -11.75 27.19 1.20
C ALA A 50 -10.24 27.44 1.33
N ARG A 51 -9.57 26.75 2.26
CA ARG A 51 -8.11 26.86 2.48
C ARG A 51 -7.31 25.72 1.84
N GLN A 52 -7.97 24.73 1.25
CA GLN A 52 -7.32 23.55 0.69
C GLN A 52 -6.68 23.92 -0.65
N GLY A 53 -5.35 23.74 -0.75
CA GLY A 53 -4.62 23.89 -2.01
C GLY A 53 -4.96 22.80 -3.02
N LYS A 54 -4.52 23.00 -4.27
CA LYS A 54 -4.56 21.94 -5.29
C LYS A 54 -3.68 20.77 -4.81
N ASP A 55 -4.17 19.55 -4.93
CA ASP A 55 -3.47 18.30 -4.54
C ASP A 55 -3.18 18.17 -3.02
N GLU A 56 -3.83 18.98 -2.17
CA GLU A 56 -3.78 18.82 -0.72
C GLU A 56 -4.94 17.96 -0.21
N ILE A 57 -4.74 17.25 0.90
CA ILE A 57 -5.84 16.62 1.63
C ILE A 57 -6.46 17.60 2.65
N PRO A 58 -7.73 17.41 3.08
CA PRO A 58 -8.35 18.29 4.06
C PRO A 58 -7.51 18.49 5.32
N ALA A 59 -7.56 19.69 5.88
CA ALA A 59 -6.77 20.07 7.05
C ALA A 59 -6.90 19.06 8.20
N LEU A 60 -5.79 18.80 8.90
CA LEU A 60 -5.73 17.76 9.94
C LEU A 60 -6.79 17.96 11.03
N TRP A 61 -6.97 19.20 11.51
CA TRP A 61 -7.95 19.51 12.54
C TRP A 61 -9.37 19.14 12.11
N GLN A 62 -9.70 19.33 10.83
CA GLN A 62 -11.01 18.97 10.28
C GLN A 62 -11.20 17.46 10.21
N ARG A 63 -10.18 16.73 9.75
CA ARG A 63 -10.20 15.26 9.73
C ARG A 63 -10.36 14.67 11.14
N ILE A 64 -9.75 15.29 12.15
CA ILE A 64 -9.92 14.89 13.56
C ILE A 64 -11.36 15.17 14.02
N ALA A 65 -11.91 16.35 13.73
CA ALA A 65 -13.28 16.72 14.09
C ALA A 65 -14.31 15.75 13.49
N VAL A 66 -14.22 15.47 12.19
CA VAL A 66 -15.12 14.52 11.50
C VAL A 66 -14.98 13.11 12.08
N SER A 67 -13.76 12.63 12.32
CA SER A 67 -13.55 11.30 12.92
C SER A 67 -14.15 11.20 14.33
N ALA A 68 -14.01 12.26 15.14
CA ALA A 68 -14.52 12.30 16.49
C ALA A 68 -16.06 12.39 16.52
N ALA A 69 -16.64 13.11 15.57
CA ALA A 69 -18.08 13.18 15.36
C ALA A 69 -18.67 11.82 14.94
N LEU A 70 -18.02 11.11 13.99
CA LEU A 70 -18.43 9.76 13.59
C LEU A 70 -18.38 8.74 14.75
N ALA A 71 -17.46 8.91 15.70
CA ALA A 71 -17.32 8.03 16.85
C ALA A 71 -18.39 8.25 17.93
N ALA A 72 -19.00 9.44 18.02
CA ALA A 72 -19.93 9.77 19.10
C ALA A 72 -21.19 8.88 19.09
N PRO A 73 -21.88 8.67 17.94
CA PRO A 73 -23.01 7.75 17.86
C PRO A 73 -22.62 6.30 18.20
N LEU A 74 -21.43 5.85 17.81
CA LEU A 74 -20.93 4.50 18.12
C LEU A 74 -20.69 4.31 19.62
N GLY A 75 -20.14 5.33 20.28
CA GLY A 75 -19.98 5.33 21.74
C GLY A 75 -21.33 5.28 22.47
N TRP A 76 -22.31 6.03 21.97
CA TRP A 76 -23.67 6.02 22.51
C TRP A 76 -24.39 4.67 22.32
N THR A 77 -24.27 4.04 21.16
CA THR A 77 -24.86 2.71 20.94
C THR A 77 -24.20 1.65 21.81
N ALA A 78 -22.88 1.69 21.97
CA ALA A 78 -22.16 0.78 22.86
C ALA A 78 -22.57 0.95 24.33
N GLU A 79 -22.77 2.19 24.78
CA GLU A 79 -23.29 2.49 26.13
C GLU A 79 -24.70 1.92 26.32
N ARG A 80 -25.59 2.07 25.32
CA ARG A 80 -26.92 1.46 25.33
C ARG A 80 -26.88 -0.07 25.42
N ALA A 81 -25.83 -0.69 24.88
CA ALA A 81 -25.58 -2.11 24.99
C ALA A 81 -24.91 -2.53 26.32
N GLY A 82 -24.73 -1.60 27.27
CA GLY A 82 -24.19 -1.87 28.61
C GLY A 82 -22.68 -1.67 28.76
N ALA A 83 -21.97 -1.18 27.72
CA ALA A 83 -20.54 -0.93 27.83
C ALA A 83 -20.25 0.34 28.64
N GLY A 84 -19.35 0.24 29.62
CA GLY A 84 -18.89 1.40 30.39
C GLY A 84 -17.86 2.25 29.64
N PRO A 85 -17.60 3.51 30.08
CA PRO A 85 -16.65 4.42 29.43
C PRO A 85 -15.23 3.85 29.25
N ARG A 86 -14.74 3.04 30.20
CA ARG A 86 -13.42 2.39 30.10
C ARG A 86 -13.33 1.43 28.92
N ALA A 87 -14.36 0.59 28.77
CA ALA A 87 -14.42 -0.40 27.70
C ALA A 87 -14.57 0.30 26.34
N ILE A 88 -15.49 1.28 26.24
CA ILE A 88 -15.71 2.07 25.03
C ILE A 88 -14.42 2.75 24.59
N SER A 89 -13.75 3.51 25.47
CA SER A 89 -12.50 4.19 25.13
C SER A 89 -11.38 3.23 24.75
N THR A 90 -11.23 2.10 25.44
CA THR A 90 -10.19 1.11 25.09
C THR A 90 -10.41 0.53 23.70
N VAL A 91 -11.66 0.14 23.38
CA VAL A 91 -12.03 -0.41 22.07
C VAL A 91 -11.92 0.65 20.97
N THR A 92 -12.39 1.87 21.21
CA THR A 92 -12.24 2.99 20.27
C THR A 92 -10.76 3.27 20.00
N GLY A 93 -9.93 3.33 21.04
CA GLY A 93 -8.48 3.50 20.92
C GLY A 93 -7.85 2.38 20.10
N ALA A 94 -8.20 1.13 20.37
CA ALA A 94 -7.73 -0.03 19.60
C ALA A 94 -8.13 0.05 18.12
N ALA A 95 -9.38 0.40 17.81
CA ALA A 95 -9.87 0.52 16.45
C ALA A 95 -9.13 1.63 15.67
N ILE A 96 -8.98 2.82 16.27
CA ILE A 96 -8.24 3.93 15.65
C ILE A 96 -6.75 3.58 15.49
N GLY A 97 -6.17 2.90 16.49
CA GLY A 97 -4.79 2.41 16.42
C GLY A 97 -4.59 1.45 15.25
N ALA A 98 -5.51 0.49 15.06
CA ALA A 98 -5.50 -0.47 13.97
C ALA A 98 -5.59 0.19 12.59
N LEU A 99 -6.48 1.18 12.43
CA LEU A 99 -6.58 1.98 11.19
C LEU A 99 -5.32 2.80 10.90
N GLY A 100 -4.47 3.01 11.90
CA GLY A 100 -3.25 3.76 11.77
C GLY A 100 -2.13 3.05 11.03
N LEU A 101 -2.21 1.76 10.66
CA LEU A 101 -1.23 0.94 9.90
C LEU A 101 0.23 0.86 10.41
N ARG A 102 0.70 1.84 11.21
CA ARG A 102 1.98 1.88 11.91
C ARG A 102 1.91 0.95 13.12
N PRO A 103 2.82 -0.01 13.27
CA PRO A 103 2.84 -0.90 14.45
C PRO A 103 2.79 -0.13 15.77
N GLN A 104 3.48 1.00 15.85
CA GLN A 104 3.49 1.88 17.03
C GLN A 104 2.11 2.50 17.31
N LYS A 105 1.35 2.89 16.28
CA LYS A 105 -0.02 3.41 16.44
C LYS A 105 -0.99 2.33 16.89
N VAL A 106 -0.80 1.09 16.39
CA VAL A 106 -1.60 -0.08 16.80
C VAL A 106 -1.44 -0.34 18.29
N VAL A 107 -0.21 -0.33 18.80
CA VAL A 107 0.07 -0.55 20.22
C VAL A 107 -0.36 0.65 21.08
N MET A 108 -0.15 1.87 20.61
CA MET A 108 -0.52 3.09 21.34
C MET A 108 -2.03 3.22 21.53
N GLY A 109 -2.83 2.79 20.55
CA GLY A 109 -4.29 2.93 20.55
C GLY A 109 -4.99 2.45 21.82
N PRO A 110 -4.88 1.16 22.18
CA PRO A 110 -5.48 0.62 23.40
C PRO A 110 -4.97 1.31 24.68
N VAL A 111 -3.68 1.69 24.73
CA VAL A 111 -3.07 2.35 25.90
C VAL A 111 -3.67 3.73 26.13
N VAL A 112 -3.74 4.55 25.08
CA VAL A 112 -4.36 5.88 25.14
C VAL A 112 -5.85 5.75 25.44
N GLY A 113 -6.53 4.79 24.80
CA GLY A 113 -7.93 4.49 25.06
C GLY A 113 -8.20 4.14 26.53
N ALA A 114 -7.39 3.27 27.13
CA ALA A 114 -7.51 2.91 28.54
C ALA A 114 -7.28 4.10 29.47
N ALA A 115 -6.27 4.93 29.20
CA ALA A 115 -5.98 6.13 29.98
C ALA A 115 -7.12 7.15 29.94
N VAL A 116 -7.64 7.45 28.73
CA VAL A 116 -8.79 8.34 28.53
C VAL A 116 -10.03 7.79 29.21
N GLY A 117 -10.32 6.50 29.00
CA GLY A 117 -11.48 5.83 29.60
C GLY A 117 -11.44 5.86 31.13
N GLN A 118 -10.26 5.66 31.72
CA GLN A 118 -10.06 5.75 33.17
C GLN A 118 -10.27 7.17 33.70
N ALA A 119 -9.80 8.20 32.98
CA ALA A 119 -10.02 9.60 33.37
C ALA A 119 -11.51 9.97 33.30
N LEU A 120 -12.19 9.61 32.21
CA LEU A 120 -13.60 9.95 31.97
C LEU A 120 -14.57 9.17 32.86
N HIS A 121 -14.21 7.94 33.23
CA HIS A 121 -14.99 7.15 34.16
C HIS A 121 -15.12 7.83 35.53
N ARG A 122 -14.05 8.51 36.02
CA ARG A 122 -14.10 9.25 37.29
C ARG A 122 -15.11 10.41 37.28
N GLY A 123 -15.42 10.95 36.10
CA GLY A 123 -16.38 12.05 35.91
C GLY A 123 -17.78 11.62 35.45
N GLY A 124 -18.08 10.31 35.40
CA GLY A 124 -19.40 9.83 34.97
C GLY A 124 -19.75 10.10 33.50
N ALA A 125 -18.75 10.23 32.63
CA ALA A 125 -18.93 10.56 31.21
C ALA A 125 -19.89 9.59 30.48
N SER A 126 -20.59 10.10 29.46
CA SER A 126 -21.35 9.26 28.53
C SER A 126 -20.41 8.48 27.59
N GLY A 127 -20.91 7.38 27.01
CA GLY A 127 -20.19 6.59 26.03
C GLY A 127 -19.90 7.40 24.75
N ALA A 128 -20.83 8.27 24.34
CA ALA A 128 -20.59 9.21 23.24
C ALA A 128 -19.37 10.08 23.50
N LEU A 129 -19.30 10.70 24.69
CA LEU A 129 -18.18 11.54 25.08
C LEU A 129 -16.88 10.73 25.19
N ALA A 130 -16.95 9.51 25.75
CA ALA A 130 -15.82 8.60 25.86
C ALA A 130 -15.20 8.27 24.50
N ALA A 131 -16.01 7.89 23.51
CA ALA A 131 -15.54 7.60 22.16
C ALA A 131 -14.96 8.86 21.49
N THR A 132 -15.67 9.99 21.51
CA THR A 132 -15.23 11.25 20.90
C THR A 132 -13.91 11.74 21.46
N VAL A 133 -13.77 11.85 22.79
CA VAL A 133 -12.52 12.30 23.44
C VAL A 133 -11.38 11.33 23.15
N THR A 134 -11.64 10.03 23.10
CA THR A 134 -10.62 9.04 22.74
C THR A 134 -10.09 9.26 21.32
N VAL A 135 -10.98 9.45 20.34
CA VAL A 135 -10.57 9.74 18.96
C VAL A 135 -9.75 11.02 18.87
N VAL A 136 -10.20 12.10 19.52
CA VAL A 136 -9.45 13.37 19.54
C VAL A 136 -8.08 13.17 20.17
N ALA A 137 -7.99 12.58 21.37
CA ALA A 137 -6.73 12.35 22.07
C ALA A 137 -5.77 11.48 21.24
N GLN A 138 -6.25 10.34 20.73
CA GLN A 138 -5.44 9.41 19.95
C GLN A 138 -4.96 10.03 18.65
N ARG A 139 -5.82 10.73 17.89
CA ARG A 139 -5.43 11.32 16.61
C ARG A 139 -4.52 12.53 16.79
N SER A 140 -4.74 13.37 17.81
CA SER A 140 -3.86 14.48 18.15
C SER A 140 -2.50 14.00 18.61
N LEU A 141 -2.44 13.02 19.52
CA LEU A 141 -1.19 12.43 19.96
C LEU A 141 -0.45 11.73 18.80
N SER A 142 -1.19 11.02 17.94
CA SER A 142 -0.63 10.41 16.75
C SER A 142 0.00 11.43 15.80
N ALA A 143 -0.64 12.58 15.59
CA ALA A 143 -0.10 13.63 14.73
C ALA A 143 1.12 14.33 15.34
N LEU A 144 1.18 14.44 16.67
CA LEU A 144 2.33 15.03 17.37
C LEU A 144 3.56 14.10 17.36
N ILE A 145 3.34 12.80 17.63
CA ILE A 145 4.41 11.80 17.74
C ILE A 145 4.86 11.29 16.36
N PHE A 146 3.93 11.05 15.44
CA PHE A 146 4.20 10.43 14.14
C PHE A 146 4.01 11.45 13.01
N ARG A 147 5.06 12.25 12.79
CA ARG A 147 5.02 13.38 11.85
C ARG A 147 5.13 12.96 10.39
N ASP A 148 5.83 11.87 10.09
CA ASP A 148 5.99 11.43 8.71
C ASP A 148 4.64 10.95 8.15
N PRO A 149 4.31 11.24 6.88
CA PRO A 149 3.12 10.69 6.25
C PRO A 149 3.23 9.18 6.13
N GLN A 150 2.08 8.50 6.13
CA GLN A 150 2.00 7.06 5.82
C GLN A 150 1.78 6.85 4.34
N VAL A 151 0.95 7.72 3.81
CA VAL A 151 0.60 7.87 2.43
C VAL A 151 0.54 9.37 2.18
N SER A 152 1.12 9.83 1.09
CA SER A 152 1.00 11.23 0.64
C SER A 152 0.32 11.24 -0.71
N LEU A 153 -0.60 12.19 -0.93
CA LEU A 153 -1.04 12.49 -2.29
C LEU A 153 0.16 13.08 -3.01
N LEU A 154 0.60 12.40 -4.07
CA LEU A 154 1.75 12.82 -4.87
C LEU A 154 1.26 13.64 -6.08
N ALA A 155 0.19 13.17 -6.71
CA ALA A 155 -0.40 13.82 -7.87
C ALA A 155 -1.88 13.46 -7.99
N GLU A 156 -2.70 14.42 -8.42
CA GLU A 156 -4.10 14.22 -8.80
C GLU A 156 -4.24 14.47 -10.31
N ARG A 157 -4.87 13.53 -11.02
CA ARG A 157 -5.15 13.63 -12.46
C ARG A 157 -3.94 14.02 -13.31
N ALA A 158 -2.77 13.47 -12.99
CA ALA A 158 -1.55 13.65 -13.76
C ALA A 158 -1.51 12.68 -14.95
N ARG A 159 -0.83 13.04 -16.04
CA ARG A 159 -0.64 12.12 -17.15
C ARG A 159 0.43 11.09 -16.78
N ALA A 160 0.34 9.89 -17.35
CA ALA A 160 1.34 8.84 -17.14
C ALA A 160 2.77 9.29 -17.49
N ALA A 161 2.93 10.09 -18.56
CA ALA A 161 4.23 10.60 -18.98
C ALA A 161 4.90 11.54 -17.95
N ASP A 162 4.11 12.19 -17.10
CA ASP A 162 4.61 13.08 -16.04
C ASP A 162 5.07 12.28 -14.80
N LEU A 163 4.75 10.98 -14.73
CA LEU A 163 5.08 10.07 -13.62
C LEU A 163 5.77 8.79 -14.15
N PRO A 164 6.96 8.88 -14.75
CA PRO A 164 7.62 7.76 -15.44
C PRO A 164 8.00 6.59 -14.49
N PHE A 165 8.07 6.85 -13.18
CA PHE A 165 8.26 5.82 -12.15
C PHE A 165 7.02 4.94 -11.98
N VAL A 166 5.81 5.41 -12.30
CA VAL A 166 4.57 4.62 -12.15
C VAL A 166 4.36 3.71 -13.36
N VAL A 167 3.90 2.48 -13.13
CA VAL A 167 3.50 1.52 -14.17
C VAL A 167 1.97 1.43 -14.19
N PRO A 168 1.27 2.22 -15.03
CA PRO A 168 -0.18 2.35 -14.99
C PRO A 168 -0.88 1.23 -15.78
N ARG A 169 -0.75 -0.01 -15.29
CA ARG A 169 -1.35 -1.20 -15.91
C ARG A 169 -2.41 -1.78 -14.97
N PRO A 170 -3.64 -1.22 -14.93
CA PRO A 170 -4.68 -1.71 -14.03
C PRO A 170 -5.27 -3.03 -14.51
N ALA A 171 -5.92 -3.75 -13.60
CA ALA A 171 -6.78 -4.87 -13.93
C ALA A 171 -8.23 -4.40 -14.13
N ARG A 172 -8.90 -5.00 -15.12
CA ARG A 172 -10.33 -4.77 -15.41
C ARG A 172 -11.24 -5.70 -14.60
N SER A 173 -10.67 -6.76 -14.04
CA SER A 173 -11.34 -7.71 -13.16
C SER A 173 -11.05 -7.38 -11.69
N ARG A 174 -11.93 -7.86 -10.80
CA ARG A 174 -11.69 -7.81 -9.35
C ARG A 174 -10.57 -8.74 -8.87
N PHE A 175 -10.27 -9.76 -9.66
CA PHE A 175 -9.27 -10.79 -9.39
C PHE A 175 -8.23 -10.79 -10.52
N VAL A 176 -6.96 -10.65 -10.16
CA VAL A 176 -5.83 -10.67 -11.08
C VAL A 176 -5.33 -12.09 -11.20
N GLY A 177 -5.76 -12.78 -12.25
CA GLY A 177 -5.36 -14.15 -12.56
C GLY A 177 -4.07 -14.23 -13.39
N THR A 178 -3.66 -15.47 -13.66
CA THR A 178 -2.49 -15.76 -14.52
C THR A 178 -2.74 -15.48 -16.00
N ASP A 179 -3.98 -15.09 -16.35
CA ASP A 179 -4.45 -14.68 -17.68
C ASP A 179 -4.37 -13.16 -17.90
N TYR A 180 -4.02 -12.37 -16.87
CA TYR A 180 -3.97 -10.91 -16.94
C TYR A 180 -3.17 -10.37 -18.15
N VAL A 181 -1.99 -10.93 -18.43
CA VAL A 181 -1.12 -10.44 -19.52
C VAL A 181 -1.77 -10.66 -20.88
N ARG A 182 -2.56 -11.72 -21.04
CA ARG A 182 -3.35 -11.96 -22.26
C ARG A 182 -4.44 -10.92 -22.43
N ALA A 183 -5.21 -10.66 -21.38
CA ALA A 183 -6.25 -9.61 -21.40
C ALA A 183 -5.64 -8.22 -21.68
N LEU A 184 -4.47 -7.93 -21.12
CA LEU A 184 -3.74 -6.70 -21.41
C LEU A 184 -3.29 -6.62 -22.88
N ALA A 185 -2.88 -7.74 -23.49
CA ALA A 185 -2.50 -7.77 -24.89
C ALA A 185 -3.68 -7.44 -25.81
N GLU A 186 -4.88 -7.94 -25.49
CA GLU A 186 -6.11 -7.60 -26.22
C GLU A 186 -6.43 -6.11 -26.12
N GLU A 187 -6.26 -5.50 -24.94
CA GLU A 187 -6.46 -4.06 -24.73
C GLU A 187 -5.45 -3.22 -25.52
N LEU A 188 -4.20 -3.66 -25.58
CA LEU A 188 -3.12 -2.95 -26.28
C LEU A 188 -3.07 -3.23 -27.79
N GLY A 189 -3.84 -4.20 -28.29
CA GLY A 189 -3.74 -4.70 -29.66
C GLY A 189 -2.38 -5.34 -29.99
N GLY A 190 -1.68 -5.87 -28.97
CA GLY A 190 -0.37 -6.48 -29.10
C GLY A 190 -0.42 -8.00 -29.24
N THR A 191 0.70 -8.61 -29.66
CA THR A 191 0.81 -10.07 -29.78
C THR A 191 1.22 -10.68 -28.44
N TYR A 192 0.33 -11.47 -27.84
CA TYR A 192 0.59 -12.21 -26.61
C TYR A 192 1.43 -13.47 -26.86
N THR A 193 2.47 -13.68 -26.06
CA THR A 193 3.22 -14.94 -26.00
C THR A 193 3.32 -15.42 -24.56
N ALA A 194 2.80 -16.61 -24.29
CA ALA A 194 2.89 -17.26 -22.99
C ALA A 194 4.25 -17.92 -22.80
N ASP A 195 4.79 -17.87 -21.57
CA ASP A 195 6.04 -18.54 -21.18
C ASP A 195 7.15 -18.32 -22.21
N HIS A 196 7.37 -17.04 -22.58
CA HIS A 196 8.24 -16.67 -23.68
C HIS A 196 9.67 -17.16 -23.39
N PRO A 197 10.24 -18.03 -24.25
CA PRO A 197 11.55 -18.60 -24.00
C PRO A 197 12.62 -17.52 -24.02
N ASP A 198 13.71 -17.78 -23.32
CA ASP A 198 14.91 -16.97 -23.31
C ASP A 198 14.71 -15.47 -22.97
N THR A 199 13.73 -15.18 -22.11
CA THR A 199 13.32 -13.82 -21.76
C THR A 199 13.67 -13.47 -20.32
N GLY A 200 14.13 -12.25 -20.12
CA GLY A 200 14.38 -11.66 -18.81
C GLY A 200 13.30 -10.69 -18.36
N ILE A 201 13.36 -10.34 -17.07
CA ILE A 201 12.53 -9.28 -16.49
C ILE A 201 12.90 -7.90 -17.03
N VAL A 202 14.13 -7.72 -17.52
CA VAL A 202 14.58 -6.54 -18.25
C VAL A 202 15.14 -6.94 -19.61
N ALA A 203 15.13 -6.01 -20.57
CA ALA A 203 15.69 -6.24 -21.90
C ALA A 203 17.22 -6.26 -21.89
N SER A 204 17.83 -5.34 -21.13
CA SER A 204 19.26 -5.23 -20.93
C SER A 204 19.51 -4.50 -19.60
N LEU A 205 20.52 -4.92 -18.85
CA LEU A 205 20.98 -4.18 -17.66
C LEU A 205 21.60 -2.84 -18.03
N ASP A 206 21.96 -2.62 -19.28
CA ASP A 206 22.58 -1.36 -19.71
C ASP A 206 21.61 -0.17 -19.58
N ALA A 207 20.30 -0.43 -19.65
CA ALA A 207 19.24 0.55 -19.38
C ALA A 207 19.24 1.06 -17.93
N LEU A 208 19.90 0.34 -17.02
CA LEU A 208 19.99 0.66 -15.59
C LEU A 208 21.23 1.48 -15.24
N THR A 209 22.11 1.78 -16.20
CA THR A 209 23.34 2.55 -15.99
C THR A 209 23.06 3.87 -15.28
N GLY A 210 23.92 4.22 -14.32
CA GLY A 210 23.83 5.48 -13.61
C GLY A 210 25.02 5.73 -12.69
N PRO A 211 25.01 6.82 -11.92
CA PRO A 211 26.12 7.20 -11.05
C PRO A 211 26.53 6.14 -10.03
N ASP A 212 25.57 5.35 -9.55
CA ASP A 212 25.79 4.32 -8.51
C ASP A 212 25.83 2.89 -9.08
N PHE A 213 25.66 2.73 -10.39
CA PHE A 213 25.59 1.42 -11.02
C PHE A 213 26.22 1.41 -12.41
N ASP A 214 27.29 0.61 -12.53
CA ASP A 214 27.91 0.27 -13.81
C ASP A 214 27.62 -1.19 -14.16
N PRO A 215 26.84 -1.46 -15.23
CA PRO A 215 26.47 -2.80 -15.64
C PRO A 215 27.64 -3.62 -16.21
N GLN A 216 28.78 -2.99 -16.54
CA GLN A 216 29.99 -3.71 -17.00
C GLN A 216 30.72 -4.45 -15.89
N HIS A 217 30.52 -4.03 -14.63
CA HIS A 217 31.15 -4.62 -13.45
C HIS A 217 30.27 -5.70 -12.78
N VAL A 218 29.12 -6.02 -13.37
CA VAL A 218 28.19 -7.02 -12.85
C VAL A 218 28.67 -8.43 -13.23
N ASP A 219 28.60 -9.34 -12.27
CA ASP A 219 28.90 -10.75 -12.49
C ASP A 219 28.05 -11.30 -13.67
N PRO A 220 28.64 -12.00 -14.64
CA PRO A 220 27.92 -12.50 -15.81
C PRO A 220 26.69 -13.35 -15.48
N LEU A 221 26.71 -14.11 -14.39
CA LEU A 221 25.57 -14.93 -13.96
C LEU A 221 24.43 -14.08 -13.40
N VAL A 222 24.75 -12.97 -12.73
CA VAL A 222 23.75 -11.98 -12.28
C VAL A 222 23.14 -11.29 -13.49
N ARG A 223 23.96 -10.86 -14.46
CA ARG A 223 23.47 -10.25 -15.71
C ARG A 223 22.54 -11.21 -16.45
N GLU A 224 22.96 -12.45 -16.66
CA GLU A 224 22.15 -13.46 -17.34
C GLU A 224 20.82 -13.70 -16.62
N PHE A 225 20.79 -13.68 -15.29
CA PHE A 225 19.53 -13.83 -14.55
C PHE A 225 18.52 -12.71 -14.83
N TYR A 226 18.97 -11.45 -14.93
CA TYR A 226 18.08 -10.33 -15.20
C TYR A 226 17.61 -10.29 -16.67
N GLU A 227 18.50 -10.62 -17.61
CA GLU A 227 18.26 -10.57 -19.06
C GLU A 227 17.63 -11.84 -19.63
N HIS A 228 17.77 -12.98 -18.93
CA HIS A 228 17.27 -14.31 -19.34
C HIS A 228 16.67 -15.09 -18.15
N THR A 229 15.85 -14.43 -17.35
CA THR A 229 15.22 -14.98 -16.13
C THR A 229 14.52 -16.33 -16.36
N THR A 230 13.91 -16.58 -17.53
CA THR A 230 13.25 -17.86 -17.80
C THR A 230 14.19 -19.07 -17.85
N ARG A 231 15.51 -18.86 -17.98
CA ARG A 231 16.54 -19.91 -17.85
C ARG A 231 16.73 -20.38 -16.40
N PHE A 232 16.13 -19.71 -15.42
CA PHE A 232 16.32 -20.01 -14.01
C PHE A 232 15.04 -20.52 -13.33
N ALA A 233 15.23 -21.38 -12.35
CA ALA A 233 14.22 -21.76 -11.36
C ALA A 233 14.52 -21.03 -10.05
N LEU A 234 13.47 -20.54 -9.40
CA LEU A 234 13.57 -19.79 -8.15
C LEU A 234 12.84 -20.54 -7.06
N ASP A 235 13.56 -20.87 -6.00
CA ASP A 235 13.00 -21.34 -4.73
C ASP A 235 13.06 -20.21 -3.70
N ILE A 236 11.97 -20.02 -2.96
CA ILE A 236 11.77 -18.86 -2.08
C ILE A 236 11.55 -19.35 -0.66
N VAL A 237 12.40 -18.91 0.27
CA VAL A 237 12.25 -19.18 1.69
C VAL A 237 11.86 -17.88 2.42
N PRO A 238 10.59 -17.72 2.82
CA PRO A 238 10.14 -16.51 3.51
C PRO A 238 10.48 -16.52 5.00
N ARG A 239 11.17 -15.49 5.47
CA ARG A 239 11.46 -15.21 6.89
C ARG A 239 10.62 -14.05 7.41
N TRP A 240 9.43 -14.39 7.89
CA TRP A 240 8.52 -13.45 8.54
C TRP A 240 8.92 -13.15 9.99
N ARG A 241 8.86 -11.88 10.39
CA ARG A 241 8.91 -11.51 11.82
C ARG A 241 7.61 -11.94 12.52
N ALA A 242 7.74 -12.46 13.74
CA ALA A 242 6.62 -13.04 14.49
C ALA A 242 5.46 -12.07 14.72
N TRP A 243 5.75 -10.78 14.97
CA TRP A 243 4.74 -9.75 15.24
C TRP A 243 3.83 -9.44 14.05
N VAL A 244 4.26 -9.75 12.81
CA VAL A 244 3.53 -9.44 11.56
C VAL A 244 2.51 -10.51 11.24
N ARG A 245 2.81 -11.76 11.61
CA ARG A 245 2.07 -12.95 11.19
C ARG A 245 0.55 -12.85 11.36
N PRO A 246 0.00 -12.45 12.52
CA PRO A 246 -1.47 -12.41 12.69
C PRO A 246 -2.14 -11.40 11.76
N GLY A 247 -1.54 -10.21 11.61
CA GLY A 247 -2.06 -9.17 10.72
C GLY A 247 -2.00 -9.59 9.24
N TYR A 248 -0.90 -10.23 8.84
CA TYR A 248 -0.74 -10.72 7.47
C TYR A 248 -1.72 -11.85 7.14
N LEU A 249 -2.02 -12.78 8.06
CA LEU A 249 -3.03 -13.82 7.80
C LEU A 249 -4.42 -13.23 7.53
N LEU A 250 -4.78 -12.16 8.24
CA LEU A 250 -6.03 -11.44 8.00
C LEU A 250 -6.00 -10.71 6.65
N TYR A 251 -4.93 -9.96 6.36
CA TYR A 251 -4.71 -9.30 5.08
C TYR A 251 -4.78 -10.30 3.92
N ARG A 252 -4.11 -11.45 4.05
CA ARG A 252 -4.07 -12.48 3.02
C ARG A 252 -5.47 -13.01 2.69
N ARG A 253 -6.29 -13.25 3.72
CA ARG A 253 -7.66 -13.76 3.56
C ARG A 253 -8.61 -12.72 2.97
N LEU A 254 -8.53 -11.48 3.42
CA LEU A 254 -9.50 -10.44 3.09
C LEU A 254 -9.13 -9.61 1.85
N VAL A 255 -7.84 -9.56 1.50
CA VAL A 255 -7.30 -8.66 0.47
C VAL A 255 -6.49 -9.45 -0.54
N ALA A 256 -5.40 -10.10 -0.14
CA ALA A 256 -4.44 -10.69 -1.09
C ALA A 256 -5.07 -11.76 -2.00
N ARG A 257 -5.74 -12.77 -1.40
CA ARG A 257 -6.38 -13.86 -2.14
C ARG A 257 -7.55 -13.39 -3.01
N PRO A 258 -8.51 -12.58 -2.50
CA PRO A 258 -9.57 -12.04 -3.34
C PRO A 258 -9.07 -11.18 -4.51
N LEU A 259 -7.92 -10.52 -4.37
CA LEU A 259 -7.29 -9.74 -5.43
C LEU A 259 -6.42 -10.56 -6.39
N GLY A 260 -5.92 -11.73 -5.98
CA GLY A 260 -4.94 -12.50 -6.75
C GLY A 260 -3.52 -11.93 -6.71
N GLN A 261 -3.21 -11.10 -5.70
CA GLN A 261 -1.92 -10.41 -5.57
C GLN A 261 -1.34 -10.51 -4.16
N ALA A 262 -0.01 -10.49 -4.06
CA ALA A 262 0.73 -10.47 -2.79
C ALA A 262 0.37 -11.61 -1.81
N SER A 263 -0.01 -12.80 -2.32
CA SER A 263 -0.32 -13.98 -1.51
C SER A 263 0.94 -14.80 -1.20
N MET A 264 1.93 -14.17 -0.57
CA MET A 264 3.19 -14.81 -0.20
C MET A 264 2.98 -15.99 0.76
N PRO A 265 3.70 -17.11 0.58
CA PRO A 265 3.65 -18.28 1.48
C PRO A 265 4.05 -17.93 2.91
N MET A 266 3.34 -18.52 3.88
CA MET A 266 3.59 -18.28 5.32
C MET A 266 4.23 -19.47 6.03
N ASN A 267 4.04 -20.67 5.49
CA ASN A 267 4.42 -21.92 6.13
C ASN A 267 5.28 -22.78 5.21
N GLN A 268 6.16 -23.61 5.79
CA GLN A 268 6.98 -24.55 5.01
C GLN A 268 6.16 -25.47 4.10
N ARG A 269 4.94 -25.87 4.51
CA ARG A 269 4.03 -26.67 3.67
C ARG A 269 3.59 -25.94 2.40
N GLU A 270 3.43 -24.62 2.45
CA GLU A 270 3.07 -23.83 1.26
C GLU A 270 4.30 -23.58 0.38
N ALA A 271 5.48 -23.41 0.97
CA ALA A 271 6.73 -23.38 0.21
C ALA A 271 6.97 -24.71 -0.53
N GLN A 272 6.53 -25.83 0.05
CA GLN A 272 6.62 -27.17 -0.54
C GLN A 272 5.62 -27.43 -1.70
N ARG A 273 4.59 -26.58 -1.90
CA ARG A 273 3.67 -26.71 -3.04
C ARG A 273 4.39 -26.50 -4.39
N GLY A 274 5.59 -25.92 -4.36
CA GLY A 274 6.31 -25.50 -5.55
C GLY A 274 5.73 -24.22 -6.13
N ILE A 275 6.58 -23.40 -6.74
CA ILE A 275 6.19 -22.15 -7.38
C ILE A 275 6.46 -22.30 -8.87
N ARG A 276 5.40 -22.19 -9.69
CA ARG A 276 5.56 -22.03 -11.13
C ARG A 276 5.88 -20.57 -11.41
N SER A 277 7.00 -20.34 -12.09
CA SER A 277 7.47 -19.03 -12.51
C SER A 277 7.58 -19.01 -14.03
N ARG A 278 6.88 -18.09 -14.69
CA ARG A 278 6.94 -17.85 -16.14
C ARG A 278 6.89 -16.36 -16.46
N ILE A 279 7.43 -15.99 -17.62
CA ILE A 279 7.31 -14.63 -18.14
C ILE A 279 6.43 -14.68 -19.40
N ASP A 280 5.31 -13.96 -19.34
CA ASP A 280 4.44 -13.77 -20.49
C ASP A 280 4.75 -12.38 -21.07
N THR A 281 4.79 -12.27 -22.40
CA THR A 281 5.16 -11.04 -23.09
C THR A 281 4.06 -10.52 -24.00
N ILE A 282 4.09 -9.22 -24.23
CA ILE A 282 3.31 -8.56 -25.28
C ILE A 282 4.30 -7.89 -26.22
N SER A 283 4.21 -8.21 -27.50
CA SER A 283 5.04 -7.60 -28.54
C SER A 283 4.23 -6.64 -29.41
N GLY A 284 4.89 -5.56 -29.84
CA GLY A 284 4.36 -4.63 -30.84
C GLY A 284 4.29 -5.25 -32.23
N VAL A 285 3.80 -4.48 -33.20
CA VAL A 285 3.69 -4.89 -34.62
C VAL A 285 5.08 -5.16 -35.23
N ASP A 286 6.11 -4.50 -34.73
CA ASP A 286 7.51 -4.68 -35.12
C ASP A 286 8.17 -5.92 -34.48
N GLY A 287 7.42 -6.68 -33.66
CA GLY A 287 7.92 -7.85 -32.94
C GLY A 287 8.72 -7.51 -31.67
N THR A 288 8.91 -6.23 -31.34
CA THR A 288 9.65 -5.83 -30.15
C THR A 288 8.80 -6.07 -28.90
N VAL A 289 9.40 -6.66 -27.86
CA VAL A 289 8.71 -6.94 -26.60
C VAL A 289 8.51 -5.62 -25.83
N SER A 290 7.28 -5.14 -25.79
CA SER A 290 6.87 -3.90 -25.13
C SER A 290 6.47 -4.11 -23.67
N VAL A 291 5.95 -5.29 -23.32
CA VAL A 291 5.54 -5.63 -21.95
C VAL A 291 6.10 -6.99 -21.54
N ARG A 292 6.65 -7.04 -20.32
CA ARG A 292 7.14 -8.26 -19.66
C ARG A 292 6.36 -8.48 -18.37
N GLY A 293 5.48 -9.47 -18.36
CA GLY A 293 4.71 -9.85 -17.18
C GLY A 293 5.32 -11.08 -16.51
N TRP A 294 5.90 -10.90 -15.33
CA TRP A 294 6.43 -12.01 -14.55
C TRP A 294 5.34 -12.55 -13.63
N ILE A 295 4.93 -13.79 -13.89
CA ILE A 295 3.82 -14.46 -13.21
C ILE A 295 4.37 -15.56 -12.29
N ARG A 296 3.94 -15.54 -11.03
CA ARG A 296 4.19 -16.60 -10.05
C ARG A 296 2.87 -17.15 -9.53
N SER A 297 2.71 -18.47 -9.61
CA SER A 297 1.55 -19.21 -9.10
C SER A 297 2.00 -20.47 -8.36
N PHE A 298 1.12 -21.03 -7.54
CA PHE A 298 1.36 -22.34 -6.94
C PHE A 298 1.31 -23.44 -8.01
N ALA A 299 2.26 -24.38 -7.97
CA ALA A 299 2.42 -25.36 -9.06
C ALA A 299 1.31 -26.42 -9.12
N ASP A 300 0.54 -26.61 -8.05
CA ASP A 300 -0.51 -27.61 -7.92
C ASP A 300 -1.87 -27.16 -8.47
N ASP A 301 -2.27 -25.90 -8.28
CA ASP A 301 -3.60 -25.39 -8.66
C ASP A 301 -3.58 -24.08 -9.48
N ASP A 302 -2.40 -23.57 -9.85
CA ASP A 302 -2.19 -22.28 -10.52
C ASP A 302 -2.77 -21.07 -9.74
N GLU A 303 -3.02 -21.19 -8.42
CA GLU A 303 -3.43 -20.06 -7.57
C GLU A 303 -2.34 -18.97 -7.65
N PRO A 304 -2.68 -17.74 -8.09
CA PRO A 304 -1.69 -16.68 -8.29
C PRO A 304 -1.12 -16.23 -6.95
N ILE A 305 0.21 -16.16 -6.90
CA ILE A 305 0.97 -15.62 -5.76
C ILE A 305 1.18 -14.12 -5.99
N MET A 306 1.72 -13.78 -7.16
CA MET A 306 2.04 -12.41 -7.55
C MET A 306 2.29 -12.31 -9.06
N LEU A 307 1.83 -11.22 -9.65
CA LEU A 307 2.12 -10.84 -11.03
C LEU A 307 2.64 -9.40 -11.06
N GLY A 308 3.78 -9.20 -11.71
CA GLY A 308 4.40 -7.88 -11.88
C GLY A 308 4.73 -7.58 -13.34
N ILE A 309 4.42 -6.37 -13.79
CA ILE A 309 4.84 -5.84 -15.09
C ILE A 309 6.13 -5.05 -14.90
N TYR A 310 7.22 -5.53 -15.49
CA TYR A 310 8.54 -4.90 -15.37
C TYR A 310 8.78 -3.92 -16.51
N THR A 311 9.30 -2.75 -16.15
CA THR A 311 9.80 -1.75 -17.09
C THR A 311 11.09 -1.14 -16.57
N THR A 312 11.86 -0.55 -17.48
CA THR A 312 13.05 0.23 -17.16
C THR A 312 12.94 1.59 -17.80
N TYR A 313 13.40 2.63 -17.12
CA TYR A 313 13.46 3.98 -17.67
C TYR A 313 14.67 4.72 -17.09
N ALA A 314 15.06 5.81 -17.75
CA ALA A 314 16.12 6.68 -17.28
C ALA A 314 15.56 8.06 -16.92
N HIS A 315 16.10 8.63 -15.84
CA HIS A 315 15.78 9.99 -15.40
C HIS A 315 17.05 10.65 -14.86
N GLU A 316 17.36 11.85 -15.38
CA GLU A 316 18.54 12.63 -14.98
C GLU A 316 19.86 11.84 -14.98
N GLY A 317 20.04 10.96 -15.97
CA GLY A 317 21.25 10.15 -16.14
C GLY A 317 21.35 8.93 -15.22
N ALA A 318 20.30 8.62 -14.45
CA ALA A 318 20.19 7.39 -13.67
C ALA A 318 19.11 6.47 -14.26
N GLY A 319 19.42 5.18 -14.38
CA GLY A 319 18.46 4.15 -14.75
C GLY A 319 17.69 3.61 -13.54
N TYR A 320 16.45 3.20 -13.77
CA TYR A 320 15.54 2.65 -12.75
C TYR A 320 14.82 1.42 -13.30
N VAL A 321 14.45 0.52 -12.39
CA VAL A 321 13.52 -0.57 -12.68
C VAL A 321 12.22 -0.32 -11.93
N SER A 322 11.10 -0.31 -12.63
CA SER A 322 9.77 -0.24 -12.03
C SER A 322 9.02 -1.52 -12.27
N VAL A 323 8.35 -2.02 -11.23
CA VAL A 323 7.43 -3.15 -11.30
C VAL A 323 6.03 -2.69 -10.92
N GLY A 324 5.09 -2.77 -11.86
CA GLY A 324 3.67 -2.54 -11.62
C GLY A 324 2.96 -3.82 -11.23
N PHE A 325 2.31 -3.83 -10.09
CA PHE A 325 1.41 -4.87 -9.63
C PHE A 325 -0.03 -4.43 -9.92
N PRO A 326 -0.69 -5.01 -10.95
CA PRO A 326 -2.05 -4.63 -11.31
C PRO A 326 -3.01 -4.83 -10.14
N LEU A 327 -3.91 -3.86 -9.96
CA LEU A 327 -5.05 -3.89 -9.04
C LEU A 327 -6.32 -3.55 -9.82
N PRO A 328 -7.52 -3.88 -9.30
CA PRO A 328 -8.77 -3.43 -9.91
C PRO A 328 -8.78 -1.90 -10.03
N GLU A 329 -8.89 -1.37 -11.25
CA GLU A 329 -8.88 0.07 -11.57
C GLU A 329 -7.62 0.84 -11.10
N GLY A 330 -6.55 0.14 -10.73
CA GLY A 330 -5.36 0.77 -10.18
C GLY A 330 -4.09 -0.05 -10.37
N SER A 331 -2.97 0.50 -9.90
CA SER A 331 -1.67 -0.17 -9.91
C SER A 331 -0.93 0.15 -8.62
N PHE A 332 -0.34 -0.86 -8.01
CA PHE A 332 0.70 -0.65 -6.99
C PHE A 332 2.05 -0.78 -7.68
N THR A 333 2.85 0.27 -7.74
CA THR A 333 4.16 0.26 -8.40
C THR A 333 5.27 0.33 -7.35
N ALA A 334 6.31 -0.49 -7.53
CA ALA A 334 7.58 -0.32 -6.84
C ALA A 334 8.67 0.08 -7.85
N THR A 335 9.34 1.19 -7.58
CA THR A 335 10.43 1.71 -8.40
C THR A 335 11.71 1.64 -7.60
N LEU A 336 12.73 0.99 -8.17
CA LEU A 336 13.97 0.67 -7.49
C LEU A 336 15.15 1.24 -8.25
N ARG A 337 16.06 1.85 -7.48
CA ARG A 337 17.33 2.34 -7.96
C ARG A 337 18.38 1.23 -7.89
N PRO A 338 19.12 0.97 -8.98
CA PRO A 338 20.22 0.03 -9.00
C PRO A 338 21.46 0.60 -8.30
N ARG A 339 22.20 -0.28 -7.62
CA ARG A 339 23.49 0.00 -7.01
C ARG A 339 24.43 -1.18 -7.23
N SER A 340 25.66 -0.89 -7.63
CA SER A 340 26.70 -1.91 -7.73
C SER A 340 27.07 -2.44 -6.36
N ARG A 341 27.29 -3.75 -6.25
CA ARG A 341 27.83 -4.37 -5.05
C ARG A 341 29.32 -4.68 -5.24
N PRO A 342 30.14 -4.67 -4.17
CA PRO A 342 31.57 -4.99 -4.25
C PRO A 342 31.87 -6.42 -4.73
N ASP A 343 30.90 -7.34 -4.59
CA ASP A 343 30.98 -8.74 -4.99
C ASP A 343 30.55 -8.99 -6.45
N GLY A 344 30.36 -7.93 -7.25
CA GLY A 344 29.83 -8.03 -8.62
C GLY A 344 28.32 -8.26 -8.66
N GLY A 345 27.64 -8.31 -7.51
CA GLY A 345 26.19 -8.37 -7.44
C GLY A 345 25.50 -7.05 -7.80
N LEU A 346 24.17 -7.11 -7.86
CA LEU A 346 23.29 -5.96 -8.06
C LEU A 346 22.35 -5.80 -6.86
N ALA A 347 22.32 -4.60 -6.30
CA ALA A 347 21.33 -4.20 -5.30
C ALA A 347 20.28 -3.30 -5.96
N LEU A 348 19.01 -3.60 -5.79
CA LEU A 348 17.88 -2.75 -6.17
C LEU A 348 17.23 -2.22 -4.90
N THR A 349 17.11 -0.91 -4.75
CA THR A 349 16.60 -0.32 -3.50
C THR A 349 15.57 0.77 -3.75
N SER A 350 14.55 0.82 -2.90
CA SER A 350 13.63 1.95 -2.80
C SER A 350 14.07 2.97 -1.74
N ARG A 351 15.24 2.78 -1.11
CA ARG A 351 15.70 3.52 0.07
C ARG A 351 16.57 4.71 -0.30
N VAL A 352 16.09 5.49 -1.26
CA VAL A 352 16.71 6.72 -1.73
C VAL A 352 15.63 7.79 -1.85
N ASP A 353 15.99 9.03 -1.52
CA ASP A 353 15.07 10.17 -1.59
C ASP A 353 15.44 11.02 -2.81
N ASP A 354 15.17 10.47 -4.01
CA ASP A 354 15.42 11.10 -5.31
C ASP A 354 14.13 11.47 -6.05
N GLY A 355 12.98 11.29 -5.39
CA GLY A 355 11.65 11.53 -5.97
C GLY A 355 11.21 10.48 -7.01
N GLN A 356 12.06 9.50 -7.33
CA GLN A 356 11.81 8.46 -8.34
C GLN A 356 11.64 7.08 -7.71
N ALA A 357 12.58 6.66 -6.86
CA ALA A 357 12.51 5.36 -6.21
C ALA A 357 11.51 5.40 -5.04
N GLY A 358 10.71 4.34 -4.91
CA GLY A 358 9.67 4.30 -3.90
C GLY A 358 8.52 3.39 -4.29
N HIS A 359 7.45 3.50 -3.51
CA HIS A 359 6.22 2.73 -3.70
C HIS A 359 5.05 3.67 -3.93
N TYR A 360 4.23 3.34 -4.93
CA TYR A 360 3.17 4.20 -5.42
C TYR A 360 1.89 3.40 -5.56
N LEU A 361 0.79 3.93 -5.02
CA LEU A 361 -0.55 3.41 -5.26
C LEU A 361 -1.30 4.38 -6.16
N SER A 362 -1.62 3.95 -7.37
CA SER A 362 -2.25 4.80 -8.38
C SER A 362 -3.64 4.26 -8.72
N TYR A 363 -4.63 5.14 -8.70
CA TYR A 363 -5.87 4.96 -9.45
C TYR A 363 -5.62 5.37 -10.89
N VAL A 364 -6.10 4.56 -11.84
CA VAL A 364 -5.85 4.76 -13.27
C VAL A 364 -7.18 4.98 -13.99
N ASP A 365 -7.41 6.22 -14.44
CA ASP A 365 -8.51 6.53 -15.36
C ASP A 365 -8.01 6.34 -16.79
N THR A 366 -8.33 5.18 -17.37
CA THR A 366 -7.88 4.85 -18.73
C THR A 366 -8.68 5.53 -19.83
N VAL A 367 -9.82 6.15 -19.53
CA VAL A 367 -10.59 6.92 -20.51
C VAL A 367 -10.02 8.32 -20.65
N ALA A 368 -9.67 8.94 -19.52
CA ALA A 368 -9.07 10.27 -19.48
C ALA A 368 -7.53 10.24 -19.65
N ASP A 369 -6.90 9.08 -19.56
CA ASP A 369 -5.44 8.90 -19.48
C ASP A 369 -4.81 9.67 -18.30
N GLU A 370 -5.48 9.59 -17.15
CA GLU A 370 -5.15 10.32 -15.94
C GLU A 370 -4.85 9.37 -14.76
N LEU A 371 -3.86 9.75 -13.96
CA LEU A 371 -3.41 9.05 -12.77
C LEU A 371 -3.66 9.90 -11.53
N THR A 372 -4.26 9.30 -10.52
CA THR A 372 -4.22 9.85 -9.15
C THR A 372 -3.34 8.96 -8.31
N THR A 373 -2.18 9.47 -7.92
CA THR A 373 -1.08 8.69 -7.37
C THR A 373 -0.80 9.10 -5.94
N LEU A 374 -0.70 8.09 -5.08
CA LEU A 374 -0.31 8.19 -3.69
C LEU A 374 1.11 7.61 -3.52
N SER A 375 2.02 8.33 -2.88
CA SER A 375 3.29 7.76 -2.44
C SER A 375 3.14 7.06 -1.10
N VAL A 376 3.87 5.95 -0.90
CA VAL A 376 3.86 5.13 0.31
C VAL A 376 5.25 5.15 0.95
N PRO A 377 5.71 6.29 1.51
CA PRO A 377 7.08 6.48 1.98
C PRO A 377 7.44 5.58 3.16
N GLY A 378 6.44 5.03 3.85
CA GLY A 378 6.66 4.08 4.93
C GLY A 378 7.01 2.67 4.47
N PHE A 379 6.84 2.33 3.19
CA PHE A 379 7.13 0.99 2.68
C PHE A 379 8.43 1.03 1.90
N GLU A 380 9.39 0.21 2.31
CA GLU A 380 10.73 0.18 1.75
C GLU A 380 11.09 -1.26 1.37
N GLU A 381 11.82 -1.41 0.27
CA GLU A 381 12.40 -2.69 -0.11
C GLU A 381 13.84 -2.56 -0.59
N GLU A 382 14.58 -3.64 -0.40
CA GLU A 382 15.96 -3.81 -0.88
C GLU A 382 16.10 -5.26 -1.36
N LEU A 383 16.44 -5.42 -2.64
CA LEU A 383 16.67 -6.69 -3.29
C LEU A 383 18.14 -6.77 -3.69
N ASP A 384 18.86 -7.68 -3.05
CA ASP A 384 20.25 -7.99 -3.35
C ASP A 384 20.33 -9.29 -4.14
N VAL A 385 20.91 -9.26 -5.34
CA VAL A 385 21.22 -10.45 -6.15
C VAL A 385 22.73 -10.57 -6.31
N PHE A 386 23.28 -11.71 -5.92
CA PHE A 386 24.73 -11.93 -5.89
C PHE A 386 25.09 -13.40 -6.07
N VAL A 387 26.34 -13.66 -6.43
CA VAL A 387 26.90 -15.02 -6.49
C VAL A 387 27.61 -15.34 -5.19
N ARG A 388 27.32 -16.51 -4.62
CA ARG A 388 28.05 -17.04 -3.46
C ARG A 388 28.31 -18.52 -3.68
N ASP A 389 29.57 -18.92 -3.52
CA ASP A 389 30.03 -20.31 -3.72
C ASP A 389 29.64 -20.85 -5.11
N GLY A 390 29.72 -20.00 -6.14
CA GLY A 390 29.33 -20.34 -7.52
C GLY A 390 27.82 -20.48 -7.76
N ALA A 391 26.99 -20.24 -6.75
CA ALA A 391 25.54 -20.29 -6.85
C ALA A 391 24.90 -18.90 -6.80
N LEU A 392 23.92 -18.66 -7.66
CA LEU A 392 23.16 -17.41 -7.66
C LEU A 392 22.17 -17.38 -6.49
N ARG A 393 22.20 -16.29 -5.72
CA ARG A 393 21.36 -16.05 -4.54
C ARG A 393 20.71 -14.70 -4.64
N ALA A 394 19.56 -14.55 -4.01
CA ALA A 394 19.02 -13.24 -3.72
C ALA A 394 18.49 -13.12 -2.29
N GLU A 395 18.59 -11.94 -1.71
CA GLU A 395 17.94 -11.58 -0.46
C GLU A 395 17.05 -10.36 -0.72
N HIS A 396 15.76 -10.46 -0.41
CA HIS A 396 14.80 -9.37 -0.60
C HIS A 396 14.19 -8.98 0.73
N ALA A 397 14.63 -7.86 1.28
CA ALA A 397 14.22 -7.36 2.57
C ALA A 397 13.15 -6.27 2.43
N PHE A 398 12.05 -6.42 3.17
CA PHE A 398 10.97 -5.45 3.23
C PHE A 398 10.88 -4.81 4.60
N ARG A 399 10.66 -3.50 4.63
CA ARG A 399 10.51 -2.71 5.86
C ARG A 399 9.24 -1.87 5.80
N LEU A 400 8.67 -1.67 6.97
CA LEU A 400 7.52 -0.82 7.17
C LEU A 400 7.83 0.18 8.30
N PHE A 401 7.88 1.46 7.97
CA PHE A 401 8.27 2.58 8.84
C PHE A 401 9.61 2.35 9.54
N GLY A 402 10.60 1.84 8.79
CA GLY A 402 11.94 1.52 9.29
C GLY A 402 12.07 0.15 9.98
N PHE A 403 10.98 -0.59 10.20
CA PHE A 403 11.00 -1.91 10.82
C PHE A 403 10.99 -3.01 9.76
N GLY A 404 12.06 -3.81 9.69
CA GLY A 404 12.08 -5.00 8.84
C GLY A 404 11.00 -5.99 9.29
N PHE A 405 10.15 -6.43 8.36
CA PHE A 405 8.99 -7.28 8.66
C PHE A 405 9.03 -8.62 7.92
N LEU A 406 9.67 -8.65 6.75
CA LEU A 406 9.83 -9.83 5.90
C LEU A 406 11.21 -9.80 5.23
N VAL A 407 11.86 -10.95 5.14
CA VAL A 407 12.97 -11.18 4.22
C VAL A 407 12.66 -12.42 3.40
N LEU A 408 12.85 -12.37 2.09
CA LEU A 408 12.75 -13.52 1.20
C LEU A 408 14.17 -13.92 0.78
N ASP A 409 14.58 -15.13 1.17
CA ASP A 409 15.84 -15.70 0.70
C ASP A 409 15.56 -16.56 -0.54
N TYR A 410 16.18 -16.21 -1.66
CA TYR A 410 16.03 -16.91 -2.93
C TYR A 410 17.24 -17.81 -3.19
N ARG A 411 16.94 -19.03 -3.63
CA ARG A 411 17.90 -19.91 -4.28
C ARG A 411 17.56 -19.94 -5.75
N ILE A 412 18.52 -19.56 -6.59
CA ILE A 412 18.31 -19.43 -8.03
C ILE A 412 19.22 -20.46 -8.70
N THR A 413 18.60 -21.41 -9.41
CA THR A 413 19.31 -22.50 -10.10
C THR A 413 18.98 -22.44 -11.58
N ARG A 414 19.97 -22.64 -12.45
CA ARG A 414 19.71 -22.74 -13.89
C ARG A 414 18.83 -23.96 -14.16
N ARG A 415 17.82 -23.82 -15.01
CA ARG A 415 17.00 -24.94 -15.48
C ARG A 415 17.87 -25.81 -16.40
N SER A 416 17.79 -27.11 -16.20
CA SER A 416 18.46 -28.13 -17.00
C SER A 416 17.83 -28.26 -18.38
#